data_AF-A0A821FPP3-F1
#
_entry.id   AF-A0A821FPP3-F1
#
_cell.length_a   1.000
_cell.length_b   1.000
_cell.length_c   1.000
_cell.angle_alpha   90.00
_cell.angle_beta   90.00
_cell.angle_gamma   90.00
#
_symmetry.space_group_name_H-M   'P 1'
#
loop_
_entity.id
_entity.type
_entity.pdbx_description
1 polymer ?
#
loop_
_entity_poly.entity_id
_entity_poly.type
_entity_poly.pdbx_seq_one_letter_code
_entity_poly.pdbx_strand_id
1 'polypeptide(L)'
;MATLAQLRAVISDVNVCTTLEQCVEFLNEIDDGKAFIISSGALGQSLVNDIHSIPKVDAIYIFCGNKTRHELWAKEWPKIRGVFTSIKPICESLKKVAHECDHDSISMSFVPKQTMAEGATGSDLRKLDQLSPTYMYSVIFKDILLEIDDDDEKSMSTLAIYCQKQNIPKKEINEFKDNYHQESAVWWYTKQIFLYGMLNRGLRSLDMEAMTKLGFFIRKLHLQLEQLHQEQSTSFK
;
A
#
# COMPACT_ATOMS: atom_id res chain seq x y z
N MET A 1 15.27 -11.10 -17.67
CA MET A 1 15.24 -11.88 -16.41
C MET A 1 15.67 -11.04 -15.20
N ALA A 2 16.87 -10.44 -15.17
CA ALA A 2 17.36 -9.66 -14.01
C ALA A 2 16.50 -8.41 -13.67
N THR A 3 15.91 -7.76 -14.66
CA THR A 3 15.15 -6.51 -14.52
C THR A 3 13.81 -6.69 -13.80
N LEU A 4 13.10 -7.80 -14.08
CA LEU A 4 11.79 -8.09 -13.50
C LEU A 4 11.90 -8.50 -12.03
N ALA A 5 12.94 -9.27 -11.68
CA ALA A 5 13.22 -9.64 -10.30
C ALA A 5 13.53 -8.41 -9.43
N GLN A 6 14.26 -7.44 -9.97
CA GLN A 6 14.55 -6.18 -9.27
C GLN A 6 13.30 -5.32 -9.08
N LEU A 7 12.36 -5.34 -10.03
CA LEU A 7 11.06 -4.67 -9.88
C LEU A 7 10.16 -5.35 -8.85
N ARG A 8 10.06 -6.68 -8.89
CA ARG A 8 9.25 -7.47 -7.94
C ARG A 8 9.77 -7.41 -6.50
N ALA A 9 11.04 -7.09 -6.31
CA ALA A 9 11.60 -6.83 -4.98
C ALA A 9 11.19 -5.45 -4.41
N VAL A 10 10.56 -4.60 -5.22
CA VAL A 10 10.16 -3.24 -4.84
C VAL A 10 8.64 -3.07 -4.84
N ILE A 11 7.95 -3.71 -5.79
CA ILE A 11 6.50 -3.66 -5.94
C ILE A 11 5.97 -5.10 -6.05
N SER A 12 4.97 -5.44 -5.24
CA SER A 12 4.37 -6.78 -5.20
C SER A 12 3.59 -7.10 -6.48
N ASP A 13 2.87 -6.12 -7.02
CA ASP A 13 2.00 -6.26 -8.19
C ASP A 13 2.68 -5.75 -9.46
N VAL A 14 3.29 -6.67 -10.22
CA VAL A 14 3.94 -6.38 -11.50
C VAL A 14 3.31 -7.20 -12.61
N ASN A 15 2.56 -6.54 -13.48
CA ASN A 15 1.96 -7.13 -14.68
C ASN A 15 2.78 -6.81 -15.92
N VAL A 16 2.95 -7.82 -16.79
CA VAL A 16 3.72 -7.69 -18.04
C VAL A 16 2.75 -7.78 -19.20
N CYS A 17 2.52 -6.65 -19.87
CA CYS A 17 1.72 -6.58 -21.08
C CYS A 17 2.63 -6.72 -22.30
N THR A 18 2.24 -7.56 -23.27
CA THR A 18 2.99 -7.70 -24.53
C THR A 18 2.36 -6.91 -25.67
N THR A 19 1.09 -6.53 -25.55
CA THR A 19 0.37 -5.69 -26.51
C THR A 19 -0.26 -4.46 -25.85
N LEU A 20 -0.62 -3.48 -26.68
CA LEU A 20 -1.29 -2.26 -26.23
C LEU A 20 -2.66 -2.57 -25.64
N GLU A 21 -3.43 -3.44 -26.31
CA GLU A 21 -4.80 -3.80 -25.93
C GLU A 21 -4.83 -4.44 -24.54
N GLN A 22 -3.91 -5.38 -24.28
CA GLN A 22 -3.75 -6.00 -22.97
C GLN A 22 -3.42 -4.98 -21.87
N CYS A 23 -2.63 -3.97 -22.19
CA CYS A 23 -2.26 -2.93 -21.24
C CYS A 23 -3.47 -2.04 -20.90
N VAL A 24 -4.24 -1.64 -21.92
CA VAL A 24 -5.44 -0.81 -21.74
C VAL A 24 -6.54 -1.58 -21.00
N GLU A 25 -6.78 -2.83 -21.34
CA GLU A 25 -7.73 -3.70 -20.64
C GLU A 25 -7.38 -3.83 -19.16
N PHE A 26 -6.11 -4.14 -18.85
CA PHE A 26 -5.64 -4.21 -17.46
C PHE A 26 -5.80 -2.89 -16.71
N LEU A 27 -5.49 -1.74 -17.34
CA LEU A 27 -5.67 -0.44 -16.70
C LEU A 27 -7.14 -0.14 -16.39
N ASN A 28 -8.07 -0.65 -17.21
CA ASN A 28 -9.50 -0.47 -16.97
C ASN A 28 -10.00 -1.33 -15.80
N GLU A 29 -9.45 -2.53 -15.60
CA GLU A 29 -9.80 -3.46 -14.51
C GLU A 29 -9.34 -3.02 -13.11
N ILE A 30 -8.42 -2.06 -13.00
CA ILE A 30 -7.96 -1.57 -11.69
C ILE A 30 -9.10 -0.79 -11.01
N ASP A 31 -9.78 -1.39 -10.02
CA ASP A 31 -10.92 -0.76 -9.33
C ASP A 31 -10.52 0.53 -8.61
N ASP A 32 -9.57 0.43 -7.66
CA ASP A 32 -9.04 1.55 -6.89
C ASP A 32 -7.51 1.52 -6.91
N GLY A 33 -6.88 2.57 -7.45
CA GLY A 33 -5.42 2.70 -7.43
C GLY A 33 -4.83 3.56 -8.53
N LYS A 34 -3.54 3.83 -8.39
CA LYS A 34 -2.71 4.50 -9.39
C LYS A 34 -1.81 3.47 -10.08
N ALA A 35 -1.74 3.53 -11.40
CA ALA A 35 -0.89 2.67 -12.21
C ALA A 35 0.42 3.38 -12.59
N PHE A 36 1.51 2.62 -12.51
CA PHE A 36 2.85 3.01 -12.95
C PHE A 36 3.26 2.16 -14.15
N ILE A 37 3.65 2.80 -15.25
CA ILE A 37 3.92 2.11 -16.50
C ILE A 37 5.41 2.20 -16.82
N ILE A 38 6.02 1.06 -17.14
CA ILE A 38 7.40 0.99 -17.65
C ILE A 38 7.33 0.48 -19.08
N SER A 39 7.74 1.32 -20.03
CA SER A 39 7.71 0.98 -21.46
C SER A 39 9.10 1.03 -22.08
N SER A 40 9.30 0.27 -23.15
CA SER A 40 10.52 0.37 -23.95
C SER A 40 10.54 1.68 -24.73
N GLY A 41 11.72 2.15 -25.16
CA GLY A 41 11.82 3.37 -25.96
C GLY A 41 11.01 3.33 -27.27
N ALA A 42 11.05 2.21 -27.99
CA ALA A 42 10.36 2.06 -29.28
C ALA A 42 8.84 1.96 -29.11
N LEU A 43 8.38 1.17 -28.14
CA LEU A 43 6.94 0.99 -27.88
C LEU A 43 6.34 2.19 -27.14
N GLY A 44 7.14 2.89 -26.33
CA GLY A 44 6.69 4.02 -25.53
C GLY A 44 6.14 5.17 -26.36
N GLN A 45 6.72 5.44 -27.53
CA GLN A 45 6.30 6.56 -28.36
C GLN A 45 4.88 6.37 -28.93
N SER A 46 4.50 5.15 -29.31
CA SER A 46 3.13 4.85 -29.72
C SER A 46 2.21 4.73 -28.51
N LEU A 47 2.63 3.96 -27.50
CA LEU A 47 1.85 3.65 -26.30
C LEU A 47 1.40 4.91 -25.56
N VAL A 48 2.29 5.89 -25.36
CA VAL A 48 2.00 7.09 -24.55
C VAL A 48 0.82 7.89 -25.11
N ASN A 49 0.63 7.94 -26.43
CA ASN A 49 -0.52 8.62 -27.03
C ASN A 49 -1.86 8.05 -26.54
N ASP A 50 -1.93 6.74 -26.32
CA ASP A 50 -3.17 6.05 -25.96
C ASP A 50 -3.41 6.02 -24.44
N ILE A 51 -2.33 5.97 -23.63
CA ILE A 51 -2.45 5.78 -22.17
C ILE A 51 -2.32 7.08 -21.35
N HIS A 52 -1.75 8.15 -21.90
CA HIS A 52 -1.47 9.36 -21.10
C HIS A 52 -2.75 10.02 -20.58
N SER A 53 -3.85 9.91 -21.33
CA SER A 53 -5.15 10.50 -20.99
C SER A 53 -5.89 9.72 -19.90
N ILE A 54 -5.50 8.46 -19.64
CA ILE A 54 -6.14 7.60 -18.64
C ILE A 54 -5.88 8.18 -17.24
N PRO A 55 -6.91 8.55 -16.46
CA PRO A 55 -6.75 9.16 -15.14
C PRO A 55 -6.01 8.26 -14.15
N LYS A 56 -6.19 6.94 -14.25
CA LYS A 56 -5.55 5.94 -13.38
C LYS A 56 -4.02 5.88 -13.57
N VAL A 57 -3.49 6.36 -14.70
CA VAL A 57 -2.04 6.39 -14.96
C VAL A 57 -1.42 7.61 -14.29
N ASP A 58 -0.61 7.39 -13.25
CA ASP A 58 0.05 8.45 -12.49
C ASP A 58 1.42 8.83 -13.09
N ALA A 59 2.20 7.83 -13.51
CA ALA A 59 3.53 8.05 -14.06
C ALA A 59 3.97 6.98 -15.06
N ILE A 60 4.74 7.43 -16.05
CA ILE A 60 5.31 6.60 -17.12
C ILE A 60 6.84 6.73 -17.09
N TYR A 61 7.53 5.59 -17.14
CA TYR A 61 8.98 5.47 -17.20
C TYR A 61 9.40 4.82 -18.52
N ILE A 62 10.33 5.43 -19.24
CA ILE A 62 10.85 4.87 -20.49
C ILE A 62 12.19 4.17 -20.19
N PHE A 63 12.24 2.85 -20.37
CA PHE A 63 13.44 2.04 -20.19
C PHE A 63 14.04 1.65 -21.54
N CYS A 64 15.18 2.24 -21.90
CA CYS A 64 15.80 2.03 -23.21
C CYS A 64 17.32 2.22 -23.18
N GLY A 65 18.03 1.58 -24.12
CA GLY A 65 19.48 1.75 -24.26
C GLY A 65 19.90 3.10 -24.86
N ASN A 66 19.03 3.76 -25.63
CA ASN A 66 19.34 5.00 -26.33
C ASN A 66 18.57 6.19 -25.74
N LYS A 67 19.04 6.68 -24.60
CA LYS A 67 18.40 7.76 -23.84
C LYS A 67 18.17 9.03 -24.67
N THR A 68 19.20 9.50 -25.38
CA THR A 68 19.16 10.75 -26.14
C THR A 68 18.06 10.78 -27.19
N ARG A 69 17.82 9.65 -27.87
CA ARG A 69 16.77 9.53 -28.89
C ARG A 69 15.37 9.68 -28.29
N HIS A 70 15.14 9.11 -27.12
CA HIS A 70 13.81 9.06 -26.53
C HIS A 70 13.52 10.23 -25.57
N GLU A 71 14.54 10.92 -25.06
CA GLU A 71 14.35 12.09 -24.19
C GLU A 71 13.68 13.28 -24.88
N LEU A 72 13.86 13.44 -26.20
CA LEU A 72 13.31 14.57 -26.94
C LEU A 72 11.78 14.59 -26.90
N TRP A 73 11.15 13.49 -27.32
CA TRP A 73 9.68 13.38 -27.29
C TRP A 73 9.16 13.10 -25.89
N ALA A 74 9.93 12.45 -25.01
CA ALA A 74 9.48 12.17 -23.65
C ALA A 74 9.17 13.45 -22.85
N LYS A 75 9.89 14.56 -23.11
CA LYS A 75 9.67 15.84 -22.44
C LYS A 75 8.36 16.53 -22.81
N GLU A 76 7.74 16.14 -23.92
CA GLU A 76 6.47 16.71 -24.37
C GLU A 76 5.29 16.22 -23.52
N TRP A 77 5.49 15.16 -22.74
CA TRP A 77 4.42 14.51 -21.98
C TRP A 77 4.60 14.70 -20.47
N PRO A 78 3.64 15.34 -19.77
CA PRO A 78 3.79 15.67 -18.36
C PRO A 78 3.82 14.44 -17.44
N LYS A 79 3.20 13.33 -17.85
CA LYS A 79 3.18 12.08 -17.08
C LYS A 79 4.47 11.25 -17.23
N ILE A 80 5.37 11.60 -18.15
CA ILE A 80 6.64 10.90 -18.30
C ILE A 80 7.63 11.43 -17.27
N ARG A 81 8.05 10.56 -16.34
CA ARG A 81 9.01 10.90 -15.29
C ARG A 81 10.46 10.91 -15.78
N GLY A 82 10.75 10.19 -16.87
CA GLY A 82 12.05 10.23 -17.51
C GLY A 82 12.37 9.03 -18.37
N VAL A 83 13.55 9.10 -18.99
CA VAL A 83 14.15 8.05 -19.81
C VAL A 83 15.39 7.50 -19.11
N PHE A 84 15.43 6.19 -18.93
CA PHE A 84 16.43 5.50 -18.13
C PHE A 84 17.07 4.36 -18.91
N THR A 85 18.39 4.22 -18.75
CA THR A 85 19.20 3.13 -19.30
C THR A 85 19.44 2.00 -18.30
N SER A 86 19.08 2.23 -17.04
CA SER A 86 19.18 1.28 -15.92
C SER A 86 17.86 1.23 -15.17
N ILE A 87 17.51 0.06 -14.63
CA ILE A 87 16.29 -0.11 -13.85
C ILE A 87 16.42 0.45 -12.42
N LYS A 88 17.65 0.57 -11.88
CA LYS A 88 17.86 1.02 -10.49
C LYS A 88 17.20 2.37 -10.17
N PRO A 89 17.35 3.43 -10.99
CA PRO A 89 16.70 4.70 -10.72
C PRO A 89 15.17 4.63 -10.83
N ILE A 90 14.65 3.75 -11.69
CA ILE A 90 13.21 3.50 -11.78
C ILE A 90 12.74 2.85 -10.47
N CYS A 91 13.44 1.83 -9.98
CA CYS A 91 13.15 1.19 -8.68
C CYS A 91 13.19 2.18 -7.52
N GLU A 92 14.17 3.09 -7.47
CA GLU A 92 14.25 4.12 -6.42
C GLU A 92 13.08 5.11 -6.48
N SER A 93 12.73 5.57 -7.69
CA SER A 93 11.55 6.43 -7.90
C SER A 93 10.26 5.71 -7.48
N LEU A 94 10.12 4.45 -7.87
CA LEU A 94 8.97 3.61 -7.52
C LEU A 94 8.88 3.36 -6.00
N LYS A 95 10.00 3.16 -5.29
CA LYS A 95 10.00 3.06 -3.82
C LYS A 95 9.45 4.31 -3.17
N LYS A 96 9.91 5.47 -3.65
CA LYS A 96 9.47 6.76 -3.10
C LYS A 96 7.98 6.96 -3.32
N VAL A 97 7.50 6.70 -4.53
CA VAL A 97 6.08 6.87 -4.85
C VAL A 97 5.22 5.80 -4.19
N ALA A 98 5.67 4.54 -4.08
CA ALA A 98 4.96 3.52 -3.32
C ALA A 98 4.82 3.90 -1.84
N HIS A 99 5.86 4.47 -1.25
CA HIS A 99 5.81 5.00 0.11
C HIS A 99 4.84 6.18 0.24
N GLU A 100 4.90 7.16 -0.68
CA GLU A 100 3.95 8.28 -0.73
C GLU A 100 2.52 7.76 -0.95
N CYS A 101 2.30 6.79 -1.83
CA CYS A 101 1.00 6.17 -2.02
C CYS A 101 0.53 5.41 -0.78
N ASP A 102 1.37 4.66 -0.07
CA ASP A 102 0.92 3.99 1.16
C ASP A 102 0.54 4.98 2.26
N HIS A 103 1.24 6.12 2.32
CA HIS A 103 1.00 7.19 3.28
C HIS A 103 -0.17 8.11 2.89
N ASP A 104 -0.39 8.32 1.59
CA ASP A 104 -1.41 9.23 1.03
C ASP A 104 -2.67 8.50 0.51
N SER A 105 -2.67 7.16 0.44
CA SER A 105 -3.82 6.40 -0.07
C SER A 105 -4.97 6.43 0.93
N ILE A 106 -5.95 7.28 0.58
CA ILE A 106 -7.41 7.19 0.80
C ILE A 106 -7.86 6.77 2.21
N SER A 107 -8.62 7.68 2.84
CA SER A 107 -9.36 7.46 4.07
C SER A 107 -10.07 6.11 4.10
N MET A 108 -9.78 5.31 5.12
CA MET A 108 -10.55 4.12 5.47
C MET A 108 -11.97 4.55 5.83
N SER A 109 -12.92 4.42 4.90
CA SER A 109 -14.29 4.89 5.08
C SER A 109 -15.19 3.73 5.46
N PHE A 110 -15.28 3.42 6.75
CA PHE A 110 -16.22 2.41 7.25
C PHE A 110 -17.67 2.93 7.36
N VAL A 111 -17.83 4.25 7.34
CA VAL A 111 -19.11 4.94 7.39
C VAL A 111 -19.24 5.79 6.13
N PRO A 112 -20.41 5.81 5.44
CA PRO A 112 -20.63 6.69 4.31
C PRO A 112 -20.40 8.16 4.70
N LYS A 113 -19.71 8.94 3.86
CA LYS A 113 -19.37 10.36 4.11
C LYS A 113 -20.58 11.28 4.44
N GLN A 114 -21.80 10.82 4.18
CA GLN A 114 -23.04 11.57 4.39
C GLN A 114 -23.43 11.74 5.87
N THR A 115 -22.81 11.01 6.80
CA THR A 115 -23.11 11.08 8.25
C THR A 115 -22.31 12.15 8.99
N MET A 116 -21.32 12.78 8.34
CA MET A 116 -20.37 13.73 8.97
C MET A 116 -20.70 15.21 8.69
N ALA A 117 -21.87 15.51 8.11
CA ALA A 117 -22.30 16.90 7.96
C ALA A 117 -22.69 17.46 9.34
N GLU A 118 -21.89 18.40 9.85
CA GLU A 118 -22.19 19.17 11.06
C GLU A 118 -23.55 19.87 10.90
N GLY A 119 -24.54 19.41 11.66
CA GLY A 119 -25.93 19.88 11.56
C GLY A 119 -27.02 18.80 11.58
N ALA A 120 -26.68 17.55 11.90
CA ALA A 120 -27.60 16.42 11.93
C ALA A 120 -28.79 16.61 12.90
N THR A 121 -29.97 16.95 12.36
CA THR A 121 -31.26 16.80 13.05
C THR A 121 -31.53 15.32 13.32
N GLY A 122 -32.30 15.00 14.37
CA GLY A 122 -32.55 13.64 14.92
C GLY A 122 -33.04 12.53 13.96
N SER A 123 -33.11 12.78 12.65
CA SER A 123 -33.31 11.79 11.59
C SER A 123 -32.05 10.98 11.21
N ASP A 124 -30.83 11.41 11.57
CA ASP A 124 -29.59 10.70 11.17
C ASP A 124 -29.29 9.43 11.99
N LEU A 125 -29.93 9.24 13.15
CA LEU A 125 -29.83 7.98 13.93
C LEU A 125 -30.35 6.75 13.17
N ARG A 126 -31.22 6.94 12.16
CA ARG A 126 -31.77 5.85 11.33
C ARG A 126 -30.79 5.30 10.28
N LYS A 127 -29.60 5.89 10.13
CA LYS A 127 -28.58 5.42 9.16
C LYS A 127 -27.55 4.47 9.77
N LEU A 128 -27.54 4.25 11.09
CA LEU A 128 -26.71 3.21 11.70
C LEU A 128 -27.13 1.81 11.21
N ASP A 129 -28.41 1.61 10.92
CA ASP A 129 -28.94 0.37 10.32
C ASP A 129 -28.51 0.17 8.85
N GLN A 130 -27.82 1.15 8.26
CA GLN A 130 -27.32 1.11 6.88
C GLN A 130 -25.78 1.05 6.82
N LEU A 131 -25.11 0.75 7.93
CA LEU A 131 -23.67 0.52 7.91
C LEU A 131 -23.34 -0.67 7.02
N SER A 132 -22.27 -0.54 6.23
CA SER A 132 -21.79 -1.62 5.39
C SER A 132 -21.55 -2.87 6.24
N PRO A 133 -21.91 -4.09 5.80
CA PRO A 133 -21.53 -5.34 6.46
C PRO A 133 -20.04 -5.41 6.80
N THR A 134 -19.19 -4.75 6.00
CA THR A 134 -17.76 -4.57 6.25
C THR A 134 -17.44 -3.95 7.62
N TYR A 135 -18.25 -2.99 8.09
CA TYR A 135 -18.08 -2.40 9.41
C TYR A 135 -18.30 -3.45 10.50
N MET A 136 -19.39 -4.22 10.41
CA MET A 136 -19.65 -5.31 11.36
C MET A 136 -18.52 -6.34 11.36
N TYR A 137 -18.03 -6.75 10.19
CA TYR A 137 -16.90 -7.67 10.09
C TYR A 137 -15.62 -7.10 10.70
N SER A 138 -15.37 -5.80 10.54
CA SER A 138 -14.20 -5.14 11.09
C SER A 138 -14.27 -5.04 12.63
N VAL A 139 -15.47 -4.78 13.18
CA VAL A 139 -15.69 -4.78 14.64
C VAL A 139 -15.52 -6.19 15.21
N ILE A 140 -16.17 -7.20 14.63
CA ILE A 140 -16.04 -8.60 15.06
C ILE A 140 -14.59 -9.06 14.96
N PHE A 141 -13.90 -8.73 13.87
CA PHE A 141 -12.49 -9.08 13.69
C PHE A 141 -11.60 -8.43 14.75
N LYS A 142 -11.81 -7.14 15.05
CA LYS A 142 -11.11 -6.44 16.12
C LYS A 142 -11.36 -7.13 17.47
N ASP A 143 -12.60 -7.43 17.80
CA ASP A 143 -12.94 -8.08 19.09
C ASP A 143 -12.29 -9.46 19.19
N ILE A 144 -12.36 -10.28 18.13
CA ILE A 144 -11.65 -11.57 18.06
C ILE A 144 -10.14 -11.38 18.26
N LEU A 145 -9.52 -10.43 17.56
CA LEU A 145 -8.08 -10.17 17.68
C LEU A 145 -7.65 -9.81 19.10
N LEU A 146 -8.48 -9.06 19.83
CA LEU A 146 -8.20 -8.65 21.21
C LEU A 146 -8.38 -9.80 22.21
N GLU A 147 -9.24 -10.77 21.91
CA GLU A 147 -9.46 -11.95 22.75
C GLU A 147 -8.48 -13.10 22.47
N ILE A 148 -7.84 -13.13 21.30
CA ILE A 148 -6.87 -14.18 20.97
C ILE A 148 -5.64 -14.05 21.88
N ASP A 149 -5.38 -15.13 22.62
CA ASP A 149 -4.13 -15.36 23.34
C ASP A 149 -3.12 -16.07 22.41
N ASP A 150 -2.34 -15.28 21.68
CA ASP A 150 -1.29 -15.81 20.80
C ASP A 150 0.07 -15.81 21.50
N ASP A 151 0.83 -16.87 21.24
CA ASP A 151 2.28 -16.88 21.43
C ASP A 151 2.93 -15.91 20.43
N ASP A 152 3.49 -14.81 20.96
CA ASP A 152 4.16 -13.77 20.19
C ASP A 152 5.34 -14.32 19.37
N GLU A 153 6.10 -15.31 19.87
CA GLU A 153 7.25 -15.89 19.15
C GLU A 153 6.81 -16.73 17.95
N LYS A 154 5.76 -17.53 18.14
CA LYS A 154 5.16 -18.34 17.06
C LYS A 154 4.50 -17.44 16.01
N SER A 155 3.84 -16.37 16.45
CA SER A 155 3.21 -15.39 15.58
C SER A 155 4.25 -14.63 14.75
N MET A 156 5.33 -14.18 15.40
CA MET A 156 6.48 -13.55 14.73
C MET A 156 7.10 -14.47 13.67
N SER A 157 7.30 -15.74 14.00
CA SER A 157 7.85 -16.72 13.05
C SER A 157 6.93 -16.96 11.87
N THR A 158 5.62 -17.01 12.10
CA THR A 158 4.60 -17.15 11.05
C THR A 158 4.58 -15.92 10.13
N LEU A 159 4.65 -14.72 10.71
CA LEU A 159 4.73 -13.47 9.96
C LEU A 159 6.01 -13.42 9.11
N ALA A 160 7.16 -13.81 9.67
CA ALA A 160 8.42 -13.83 8.93
C ALA A 160 8.36 -14.74 7.68
N ILE A 161 7.73 -15.91 7.79
CA ILE A 161 7.50 -16.81 6.64
C ILE A 161 6.57 -16.14 5.61
N TYR A 162 5.50 -15.50 6.07
CA TYR A 162 4.58 -14.77 5.19
C TYR A 162 5.30 -13.62 4.45
N CYS A 163 6.07 -12.80 5.15
CA CYS A 163 6.86 -11.70 4.57
C CYS A 163 7.85 -12.20 3.51
N GLN A 164 8.49 -13.35 3.72
CA GLN A 164 9.37 -13.96 2.72
C GLN A 164 8.62 -14.32 1.43
N LYS A 165 7.38 -14.83 1.53
CA LYS A 165 6.53 -15.11 0.36
C LYS A 165 6.11 -13.84 -0.36
N GLN A 166 5.92 -12.74 0.38
CA GLN A 166 5.57 -11.42 -0.15
C GLN A 166 6.78 -10.63 -0.69
N ASN A 167 7.95 -11.27 -0.86
CA ASN A 167 9.19 -10.65 -1.32
C ASN A 167 9.69 -9.48 -0.46
N ILE A 168 9.31 -9.43 0.82
CA ILE A 168 9.84 -8.42 1.74
C ILE A 168 11.34 -8.66 1.96
N PRO A 169 12.18 -7.61 1.95
CA PRO A 169 13.62 -7.77 2.16
C PRO A 169 13.94 -8.47 3.48
N LYS A 170 14.72 -9.56 3.41
CA LYS A 170 15.13 -10.34 4.61
C LYS A 170 15.79 -9.48 5.69
N LYS A 171 16.49 -8.41 5.30
CA LYS A 171 17.10 -7.47 6.23
C LYS A 171 16.06 -6.80 7.12
N GLU A 172 14.95 -6.33 6.55
CA GLU A 172 13.88 -5.67 7.32
C GLU A 172 13.14 -6.66 8.22
N ILE A 173 12.91 -7.89 7.73
CA ILE A 173 12.30 -8.96 8.53
C ILE A 173 13.15 -9.30 9.75
N ASN A 174 14.47 -9.47 9.56
CA ASN A 174 15.39 -9.77 10.65
C ASN A 174 15.48 -8.60 11.63
N GLU A 175 15.58 -7.37 11.13
CA GLU A 175 15.61 -6.18 11.98
C GLU A 175 14.37 -6.07 12.86
N PHE A 176 13.18 -6.33 12.30
CA PHE A 176 11.93 -6.38 13.06
C PHE A 176 11.97 -7.50 14.09
N LYS A 177 12.31 -8.73 13.68
CA LYS A 177 12.33 -9.91 14.57
C LYS A 177 13.31 -9.75 15.74
N ASP A 178 14.52 -9.28 15.48
CA ASP A 178 15.61 -9.25 16.45
C ASP A 178 15.44 -8.12 17.47
N ASN A 179 14.76 -7.03 17.09
CA ASN A 179 14.59 -5.84 17.93
C ASN A 179 13.13 -5.59 18.34
N TYR A 180 12.20 -6.49 18.01
CA TYR A 180 10.76 -6.27 18.21
C TYR A 180 10.42 -5.79 19.63
N HIS A 181 10.96 -6.47 20.64
CA HIS A 181 10.70 -6.19 22.06
C HIS A 181 11.49 -5.00 22.63
N GLN A 182 12.43 -4.44 21.87
CA GLN A 182 13.25 -3.30 22.33
C GLN A 182 12.55 -1.97 22.11
N GLU A 183 11.57 -1.92 21.22
CA GLU A 183 10.87 -0.72 20.80
C GLU A 183 9.37 -0.90 20.92
N SER A 184 8.63 0.21 20.98
CA SER A 184 7.18 0.15 21.12
C SER A 184 6.46 -0.20 19.81
N ALA A 185 5.23 -0.72 19.88
CA ALA A 185 4.45 -1.06 18.68
C ALA A 185 4.19 0.16 17.79
N VAL A 186 3.91 1.34 18.38
CA VAL A 186 3.77 2.61 17.67
C VAL A 186 5.07 3.00 16.97
N TRP A 187 6.23 2.79 17.61
CA TRP A 187 7.52 3.06 16.98
C TRP A 187 7.71 2.19 15.73
N TRP A 188 7.45 0.88 15.83
CA TRP A 188 7.50 -0.03 14.68
C TRP A 188 6.50 0.32 13.58
N TYR A 189 5.30 0.78 13.95
CA TYR A 189 4.28 1.21 13.00
C TYR A 189 4.72 2.47 12.24
N THR A 190 5.40 3.41 12.90
CA THR A 190 5.87 4.67 12.27
C THR A 190 7.22 4.55 11.57
N LYS A 191 7.97 3.48 11.83
CA LYS A 191 9.27 3.23 11.18
C LYS A 191 9.11 2.93 9.69
N GLN A 192 10.03 3.46 8.89
CA GLN A 192 10.10 3.21 7.44
C GLN A 192 10.61 1.80 7.10
N ILE A 193 9.83 0.78 7.45
CA ILE A 193 10.02 -0.63 7.05
C ILE A 193 8.70 -1.18 6.47
N PHE A 194 8.70 -2.44 6.03
CA PHE A 194 7.53 -3.11 5.46
C PHE A 194 6.23 -3.05 6.29
N LEU A 195 6.32 -2.88 7.61
CA LEU A 195 5.20 -3.10 8.53
C LEU A 195 4.05 -2.10 8.33
N TYR A 196 4.35 -0.82 8.17
CA TYR A 196 3.35 0.23 7.94
C TYR A 196 2.52 -0.05 6.68
N GLY A 197 3.21 -0.22 5.54
CA GLY A 197 2.56 -0.44 4.24
C GLY A 197 1.76 -1.74 4.23
N MET A 198 2.34 -2.82 4.75
CA MET A 198 1.66 -4.13 4.82
C MET A 198 0.40 -4.07 5.69
N LEU A 199 0.46 -3.45 6.87
CA LEU A 199 -0.68 -3.31 7.77
C LEU A 199 -1.80 -2.48 7.15
N ASN A 200 -1.47 -1.28 6.66
CA ASN A 200 -2.47 -0.36 6.12
C ASN A 200 -3.09 -0.89 4.84
N ARG A 201 -2.30 -1.54 3.98
CA ARG A 201 -2.82 -2.25 2.81
C ARG A 201 -3.79 -3.36 3.23
N GLY A 202 -3.38 -4.22 4.16
CA GLY A 202 -4.21 -5.33 4.63
C GLY A 202 -5.55 -4.85 5.21
N LEU A 203 -5.52 -3.81 6.04
CA LEU A 203 -6.75 -3.21 6.60
C LEU A 203 -7.62 -2.55 5.53
N ARG A 204 -7.03 -1.87 4.53
CA ARG A 204 -7.77 -1.18 3.45
C ARG A 204 -8.45 -2.18 2.52
N SER A 205 -7.79 -3.29 2.18
CA SER A 205 -8.32 -4.32 1.29
C SER A 205 -9.06 -5.45 2.02
N LEU A 206 -9.15 -5.40 3.35
CA LEU A 206 -9.66 -6.49 4.19
C LEU A 206 -8.99 -7.84 3.86
N ASP A 207 -7.68 -7.82 3.64
CA ASP A 207 -6.92 -9.03 3.39
C ASP A 207 -6.81 -9.82 4.69
N MET A 208 -7.72 -10.78 4.85
CA MET A 208 -7.80 -11.61 6.04
C MET A 208 -6.54 -12.45 6.29
N GLU A 209 -5.81 -12.85 5.24
CA GLU A 209 -4.56 -13.59 5.42
C GLU A 209 -3.51 -12.68 6.04
N ALA A 210 -3.29 -11.49 5.46
CA ALA A 210 -2.36 -10.50 5.97
C ALA A 210 -2.74 -10.04 7.39
N MET A 211 -4.00 -9.69 7.60
CA MET A 211 -4.52 -9.21 8.90
C MET A 211 -4.37 -10.26 9.99
N THR A 212 -4.60 -11.55 9.69
CA THR A 212 -4.39 -12.63 10.66
C THR A 212 -2.91 -12.81 10.98
N LYS A 213 -2.00 -12.70 10.00
CA LYS A 213 -0.54 -12.80 10.27
C LYS A 213 -0.01 -11.61 11.07
N LEU A 214 -0.62 -10.44 10.90
CA LEU A 214 -0.33 -9.23 11.65
C LEU A 214 -1.13 -9.11 12.96
N GLY A 215 -2.00 -10.07 13.28
CA GLY A 215 -2.98 -9.98 14.37
C GLY A 215 -2.36 -9.64 15.72
N PHE A 216 -1.27 -10.33 16.10
CA PHE A 216 -0.54 -10.04 17.34
C PHE A 216 -0.02 -8.59 17.39
N PHE A 217 0.50 -8.08 16.26
CA PHE A 217 1.01 -6.72 16.16
C PHE A 217 -0.12 -5.68 16.19
N ILE A 218 -1.23 -5.95 15.48
CA ILE A 218 -2.44 -5.11 15.51
C ILE A 218 -2.96 -4.96 16.95
N ARG A 219 -3.03 -6.06 17.70
CA ARG A 219 -3.43 -6.06 19.11
C ARG A 219 -2.50 -5.20 19.96
N LYS A 220 -1.18 -5.39 19.87
CA LYS A 220 -0.21 -4.58 20.63
C LYS A 220 -0.27 -3.10 20.27
N LEU A 221 -0.41 -2.78 18.98
CA LEU A 221 -0.56 -1.41 18.50
C LEU A 221 -1.84 -0.78 19.03
N HIS A 222 -2.97 -1.49 19.00
CA HIS A 222 -4.25 -1.02 19.52
C HIS A 222 -4.17 -0.69 21.02
N LEU A 223 -3.65 -1.62 21.83
CA LEU A 223 -3.52 -1.44 23.27
C LEU A 223 -2.61 -0.24 23.61
N GLN A 224 -1.51 -0.07 22.87
CA GLN A 224 -0.62 1.07 23.08
C GLN A 224 -1.28 2.41 22.71
N LEU A 225 -2.03 2.45 21.59
CA LEU A 225 -2.77 3.66 21.20
C LEU A 225 -3.87 4.02 22.20
N GLU A 226 -4.56 3.03 22.75
CA GLU A 226 -5.56 3.23 23.80
C GLU A 226 -4.93 3.80 25.08
N GLN A 227 -3.78 3.24 25.51
CA GLN A 227 -3.03 3.76 26.64
C GLN A 227 -2.62 5.23 26.43
N LEU A 228 -2.02 5.55 25.28
CA LEU A 228 -1.60 6.92 24.95
C LEU A 228 -2.79 7.89 24.91
N HIS A 229 -3.95 7.45 24.42
CA HIS A 229 -5.16 8.26 24.40
C HIS A 229 -5.71 8.54 25.82
N GLN A 230 -5.64 7.56 26.71
CA GLN A 230 -6.02 7.72 28.12
C GLN A 230 -5.07 8.67 28.85
N GLU A 231 -3.76 8.53 28.65
CA GLU A 231 -2.74 9.44 29.19
C GLU A 231 -2.95 10.89 28.73
N GLN A 232 -3.24 11.07 27.44
CA GLN A 232 -3.56 12.40 26.90
C GLN A 232 -4.83 12.97 27.55
N SER A 233 -5.91 12.19 27.63
CA SER A 233 -7.20 12.61 28.18
C SER A 233 -7.13 12.95 29.68
N THR A 234 -6.20 12.34 30.41
CA THR A 234 -5.96 12.62 31.83
C THR A 234 -5.05 13.83 32.04
N SER A 235 -4.09 14.08 31.14
CA SER A 235 -3.21 15.25 31.20
C SER A 235 -3.90 16.58 30.89
N PHE A 236 -5.08 16.55 30.25
CA PHE A 236 -5.91 17.75 29.96
C PHE A 236 -7.04 17.99 30.97
N LYS A 237 -7.12 17.19 32.04
CA LYS A 237 -7.99 17.44 33.20
C LYS A 237 -7.22 18.10 34.33
#